data_AF-A0A816ZF86-F1
#
_entry.id   AF-A0A816ZF86-F1
#
_cell.length_a   1.000
_cell.length_b   1.000
_cell.length_c   1.000
_cell.angle_alpha   90.00
_cell.angle_beta   90.00
_cell.angle_gamma   90.00
#
_symmetry.space_group_name_H-M   'P 1'
#
loop_
_entity.id
_entity.type
_entity.pdbx_description
1 polymer ?
#
loop_
_entity_poly.entity_id
_entity_poly.type
_entity_poly.pdbx_seq_one_letter_code
_entity_poly.pdbx_strand_id
1 'polypeptide(L)'
;MMSATASHGGVMMLPSPSGALQHQRPPTVTGSDMFRVRRKEPRGLRLVVAATAKYKGTKMREEKLSEMIEEKVKEATEVCEADVRSEECKVAWDEVEEVSQARADLRIKLKFLNQDPLESFCQENPETDECRIYED
;
A
#
# COMPACT_ATOMS: atom_id res chain seq x y z
N MET A 1 -30.23 41.97 -10.39
CA MET A 1 -31.17 41.24 -11.28
C MET A 1 -30.47 39.93 -11.60
N MET A 2 -30.72 38.88 -10.80
CA MET A 2 -31.57 37.71 -11.16
C MET A 2 -31.00 37.02 -12.42
N SER A 3 -30.49 35.78 -12.36
CA SER A 3 -31.22 34.60 -11.90
C SER A 3 -30.31 33.43 -11.52
N ALA A 4 -30.70 32.73 -10.46
CA ALA A 4 -30.27 31.38 -10.13
C ALA A 4 -31.30 30.38 -10.67
N THR A 5 -30.86 29.24 -11.20
CA THR A 5 -31.74 28.12 -11.54
C THR A 5 -31.39 26.92 -10.67
N ALA A 6 -32.29 26.63 -9.73
CA ALA A 6 -32.34 25.39 -8.97
C ALA A 6 -32.99 24.29 -9.81
N SER A 7 -32.55 23.04 -9.64
CA SER A 7 -33.42 21.89 -9.93
C SER A 7 -33.14 20.72 -8.99
N HIS A 8 -34.18 20.44 -8.19
CA HIS A 8 -34.50 19.26 -7.39
C HIS A 8 -34.30 17.96 -8.20
N GLY A 9 -34.09 16.76 -7.67
CA GLY A 9 -34.46 16.12 -6.40
C GLY A 9 -34.79 14.65 -6.75
N GLY A 10 -34.60 13.70 -5.81
CA GLY A 10 -35.08 12.32 -6.02
C GLY A 10 -34.36 11.24 -5.23
N VAL A 11 -34.50 11.25 -3.90
CA VAL A 11 -34.19 10.10 -3.04
C VAL A 11 -35.36 9.12 -3.14
N MET A 12 -35.16 7.96 -3.78
CA MET A 12 -36.11 6.85 -3.74
C MET A 12 -35.74 5.96 -2.55
N MET A 13 -36.47 6.15 -1.45
CA MET A 13 -36.58 5.22 -0.33
C MET A 13 -37.24 3.92 -0.81
N LEU A 14 -36.67 2.77 -0.42
CA LEU A 14 -37.28 1.44 -0.57
C LEU A 14 -37.31 0.73 0.80
N PRO A 15 -38.31 -0.16 1.03
CA PRO A 15 -38.96 -0.28 2.33
C PRO A 15 -38.34 -1.31 3.28
N SER A 16 -38.50 -1.03 4.58
CA SER A 16 -38.29 -1.97 5.68
C SER A 16 -39.28 -3.14 5.64
N PRO A 17 -38.84 -4.36 5.99
CA PRO A 17 -39.73 -5.39 6.51
C PRO A 17 -39.60 -5.48 8.03
N SER A 18 -40.69 -5.16 8.72
CA SER A 18 -40.91 -5.56 10.12
C SER A 18 -41.05 -7.08 10.19
N GLY A 19 -40.15 -7.75 10.92
CA GLY A 19 -40.22 -9.17 11.24
C GLY A 19 -40.10 -9.37 12.75
N ALA A 20 -41.18 -9.85 13.36
CA ALA A 20 -41.39 -9.95 14.78
C ALA A 20 -40.54 -11.03 15.48
N LEU A 21 -40.00 -10.63 16.63
CA LEU A 21 -39.84 -11.37 17.89
C LEU A 21 -40.25 -12.86 17.87
N GLN A 22 -39.28 -13.78 17.98
CA GLN A 22 -39.49 -15.07 18.67
C GLN A 22 -38.28 -15.39 19.55
N HIS A 23 -38.53 -15.28 20.86
CA HIS A 23 -37.72 -15.85 21.94
C HIS A 23 -37.60 -17.36 21.79
N GLN A 24 -36.38 -17.90 21.80
CA GLN A 24 -36.11 -19.25 22.32
C GLN A 24 -34.75 -19.31 23.06
N ARG A 25 -34.82 -19.45 24.39
CA ARG A 25 -33.87 -20.17 25.26
C ARG A 25 -34.55 -21.52 25.62
N PRO A 26 -33.89 -22.54 26.22
CA PRO A 26 -32.48 -22.95 26.36
C PRO A 26 -32.32 -24.45 25.93
N PRO A 27 -31.26 -25.25 26.26
CA PRO A 27 -30.99 -25.70 27.64
C PRO A 27 -29.51 -25.63 28.06
N THR A 28 -29.31 -25.52 29.36
CA THR A 28 -28.08 -25.84 30.07
C THR A 28 -27.66 -27.29 29.82
N VAL A 29 -26.47 -27.50 29.24
CA VAL A 29 -25.77 -28.78 29.32
C VAL A 29 -24.70 -28.67 30.40
N THR A 30 -25.03 -29.27 31.54
CA THR A 30 -24.09 -29.75 32.54
C THR A 30 -23.33 -30.95 31.98
N GLY A 31 -22.01 -30.99 32.13
CA GLY A 31 -21.26 -32.24 31.94
C GLY A 31 -19.86 -32.07 31.38
N SER A 32 -18.92 -31.93 32.32
CA SER A 32 -17.68 -32.69 32.43
C SER A 32 -16.74 -32.87 31.22
N ASP A 33 -15.54 -32.33 31.42
CA ASP A 33 -14.25 -32.87 30.97
C ASP A 33 -14.09 -33.26 29.49
N MET A 34 -13.59 -32.30 28.71
CA MET A 34 -12.51 -32.60 27.78
C MET A 34 -11.35 -31.65 28.04
N PHE A 35 -10.29 -32.18 28.65
CA PHE A 35 -8.95 -31.61 28.63
C PHE A 35 -8.50 -31.44 27.18
N ARG A 36 -8.82 -30.31 26.56
CA ARG A 36 -8.21 -29.89 25.30
C ARG A 36 -6.81 -29.37 25.65
N VAL A 37 -5.81 -30.25 25.51
CA VAL A 37 -4.40 -29.85 25.48
C VAL A 37 -4.28 -28.71 24.48
N ARG A 38 -4.15 -27.48 24.99
CA ARG A 38 -3.78 -26.32 24.19
C ARG A 38 -2.36 -26.58 23.71
N ARG A 39 -2.21 -27.08 22.48
CA ARG A 39 -0.93 -26.98 21.77
C ARG A 39 -0.59 -25.49 21.72
N LYS A 40 0.43 -25.10 22.47
CA LYS A 40 1.02 -23.77 22.44
C LYS A 40 1.69 -23.67 21.07
N GLU A 41 0.99 -23.08 20.09
CA GLU A 41 1.64 -22.76 18.82
C GLU A 41 2.88 -21.90 19.09
N PRO A 42 4.03 -22.23 18.50
CA PRO A 42 5.21 -21.41 18.63
C PRO A 42 4.95 -20.08 17.91
N ARG A 43 4.69 -19.04 18.70
CA ARG A 43 4.48 -17.66 18.26
C ARG A 43 5.73 -16.98 17.66
N GLY A 44 6.77 -17.75 17.31
CA GLY A 44 8.07 -17.23 16.85
C GLY A 44 8.31 -17.24 15.34
N LEU A 45 7.56 -18.02 14.55
CA LEU A 45 7.91 -18.25 13.13
C LEU A 45 7.20 -17.31 12.14
N ARG A 46 6.31 -16.43 12.61
CA ARG A 46 5.46 -15.63 11.72
C ARG A 46 6.09 -14.31 11.24
N LEU A 47 7.05 -13.73 11.98
CA LEU A 47 7.63 -12.43 11.62
C LEU A 47 8.65 -12.51 10.47
N VAL A 48 9.46 -13.56 10.40
CA VAL A 48 10.55 -13.68 9.40
C VAL A 48 10.05 -13.94 7.97
N VAL A 49 8.94 -14.66 7.80
CA VAL A 49 8.37 -14.92 6.47
C VAL A 49 7.75 -13.66 5.83
N ALA A 50 7.23 -12.75 6.65
CA ALA A 50 6.60 -11.52 6.14
C ALA A 50 7.63 -10.50 5.62
N ALA A 51 8.82 -10.44 6.21
CA ALA A 51 9.88 -9.52 5.77
C ALA A 51 10.48 -9.91 4.42
N THR A 52 10.76 -11.21 4.20
CA THR A 52 11.34 -11.71 2.94
C THR A 52 10.35 -11.64 1.77
N ALA A 53 9.06 -11.85 2.03
CA ALA A 53 8.00 -11.74 1.02
C ALA A 53 7.83 -10.28 0.51
N LYS A 54 7.97 -9.28 1.39
CA LYS A 54 7.87 -7.86 1.02
C LYS A 54 8.98 -7.44 0.05
N TYR A 55 10.22 -7.88 0.31
CA TYR A 55 11.38 -7.58 -0.53
C TYR A 55 11.24 -8.14 -1.96
N LYS A 56 10.71 -9.37 -2.10
CA LYS A 56 10.50 -9.99 -3.42
C LYS A 56 9.43 -9.22 -4.23
N GLY A 57 8.37 -8.75 -3.57
CA GLY A 57 7.33 -7.95 -4.23
C GLY A 57 7.84 -6.59 -4.71
N THR A 58 8.68 -5.92 -3.92
CA THR A 58 9.28 -4.63 -4.30
C THR A 58 10.26 -4.75 -5.47
N LYS A 59 11.06 -5.82 -5.51
CA LYS A 59 11.99 -6.08 -6.62
C LYS A 59 11.27 -6.34 -7.94
N MET A 60 10.23 -7.17 -7.93
CA MET A 60 9.39 -7.43 -9.11
C MET A 60 8.75 -6.14 -9.67
N ARG A 61 8.37 -5.21 -8.79
CA ARG A 61 7.81 -3.91 -9.19
C ARG A 61 8.86 -3.02 -9.85
N GLU A 62 10.10 -3.02 -9.35
CA GLU A 62 11.21 -2.27 -9.94
C GLU A 62 11.54 -2.78 -11.36
N GLU A 63 11.61 -4.10 -11.53
CA GLU A 63 11.84 -4.76 -12.83
C GLU A 63 10.73 -4.38 -13.83
N LYS A 64 9.46 -4.49 -13.42
CA LYS A 64 8.31 -4.11 -14.25
C LYS A 64 8.34 -2.62 -14.67
N LEU A 65 8.73 -1.72 -13.76
CA LEU A 65 8.87 -0.30 -14.10
C LEU A 65 10.03 -0.08 -15.07
N SER A 66 11.11 -0.85 -14.97
CA SER A 66 12.21 -0.78 -15.92
C SER A 66 11.78 -1.21 -17.32
N GLU A 67 11.07 -2.33 -17.45
CA GLU A 67 10.52 -2.80 -18.73
C GLU A 67 9.57 -1.76 -19.36
N MET A 68 8.70 -1.16 -18.54
CA MET A 68 7.77 -0.12 -19.00
C MET A 68 8.48 1.15 -19.48
N ILE A 69 9.59 1.54 -18.84
CA ILE A 69 10.40 2.67 -19.31
C ILE A 69 11.03 2.34 -20.67
N GLU A 70 11.56 1.14 -20.85
CA GLU A 70 12.14 0.73 -22.13
C GLU A 70 11.11 0.69 -23.27
N GLU A 71 9.90 0.24 -22.98
CA GLU A 71 8.76 0.30 -23.92
C GLU A 71 8.42 1.75 -24.28
N LYS A 72 8.25 2.62 -23.28
CA LYS A 72 7.87 4.01 -23.47
C LYS A 72 8.95 4.84 -24.18
N VAL A 73 10.22 4.53 -23.94
CA VAL A 73 11.33 5.17 -24.68
C VAL A 73 11.29 4.80 -26.15
N LYS A 74 10.96 3.54 -26.50
CA LYS A 74 10.78 3.14 -27.90
C LYS A 74 9.62 3.86 -28.54
N GLU A 75 8.46 3.87 -27.87
CA GLU A 75 7.27 4.61 -28.32
C GLU A 75 7.57 6.10 -28.55
N ALA A 76 8.21 6.76 -27.58
CA ALA A 76 8.60 8.17 -27.71
C ALA A 76 9.58 8.39 -28.85
N THR A 77 10.53 7.46 -29.05
CA THR A 77 11.48 7.55 -30.18
C THR A 77 10.75 7.46 -31.52
N GLU A 78 9.84 6.50 -31.67
CA GLU A 78 9.04 6.30 -32.89
C GLU A 78 8.14 7.52 -33.19
N VAL A 79 7.51 8.11 -32.16
CA VAL A 79 6.67 9.32 -32.32
C VAL A 79 7.51 10.53 -32.70
N CYS A 80 8.70 10.67 -32.13
CA CYS A 80 9.61 11.80 -32.37
C CYS A 80 10.41 11.69 -33.68
N GLU A 81 10.43 10.54 -34.37
CA GLU A 81 11.16 10.37 -35.64
C GLU A 81 10.66 11.32 -36.73
N ALA A 82 9.37 11.64 -36.75
CA ALA A 82 8.77 12.52 -37.75
C ALA A 82 9.07 14.01 -37.47
N ASP A 83 8.84 14.45 -36.24
CA ASP A 83 9.14 15.82 -35.80
C ASP A 83 9.50 15.86 -34.31
N VAL A 84 10.74 16.24 -34.02
CA VAL A 84 11.29 16.34 -32.67
C VAL A 84 10.67 17.52 -31.89
N ARG A 85 10.05 18.48 -32.57
CA ARG A 85 9.44 19.66 -31.93
C ARG A 85 7.92 19.60 -31.82
N SER A 86 7.31 18.53 -32.32
CA SER A 86 5.86 18.32 -32.24
C SER A 86 5.43 18.22 -30.76
N GLU A 87 4.19 18.62 -30.48
CA GLU A 87 3.64 18.51 -29.13
C GLU A 87 3.44 17.04 -28.74
N GLU A 88 3.14 16.16 -29.71
CA GLU A 88 3.02 14.72 -29.52
C GLU A 88 4.35 14.09 -29.08
N CYS A 89 5.47 14.51 -29.67
CA CYS A 89 6.80 14.07 -29.26
C CYS A 89 7.10 14.46 -27.79
N LYS A 90 6.74 15.69 -27.39
CA LYS A 90 6.91 16.13 -26.00
C LYS A 90 6.06 15.31 -25.04
N VAL A 91 4.78 15.11 -25.35
CA VAL A 91 3.88 14.30 -24.52
C VAL A 91 4.39 12.87 -24.35
N ALA A 92 4.92 12.26 -25.42
CA ALA A 92 5.50 10.92 -25.32
C ALA A 92 6.73 10.87 -24.38
N TRP A 93 7.58 11.90 -24.41
CA TRP A 93 8.69 12.02 -23.46
C TRP A 93 8.25 12.37 -22.03
N ASP A 94 7.18 13.14 -21.86
CA ASP A 94 6.58 13.42 -20.54
C ASP A 94 6.09 12.11 -19.89
N GLU A 95 5.50 11.20 -20.67
CA GLU A 95 5.12 9.88 -20.14
C GLU A 95 6.33 9.05 -19.69
N VAL A 96 7.45 9.10 -20.42
CA VAL A 96 8.70 8.45 -20.01
C VAL A 96 9.23 9.04 -18.70
N GLU A 97 9.13 10.36 -18.53
CA GLU A 97 9.53 11.07 -17.32
C GLU A 97 8.71 10.61 -16.11
N GLU A 98 7.39 10.55 -16.24
CA GLU A 98 6.48 10.11 -15.17
C GLU A 98 6.77 8.66 -14.71
N VAL A 99 6.95 7.73 -15.64
CA VAL A 99 7.28 6.33 -15.28
C VAL A 99 8.68 6.24 -14.64
N SER A 100 9.63 7.04 -15.12
CA SER A 100 10.98 7.12 -14.56
C SER A 100 10.97 7.68 -13.14
N GLN A 101 10.16 8.70 -12.87
CA GLN A 101 9.96 9.27 -11.55
C GLN A 101 9.36 8.23 -10.60
N ALA A 102 8.32 7.50 -11.04
CA ALA A 102 7.72 6.43 -10.23
C ALA A 102 8.75 5.34 -9.85
N ARG A 103 9.68 5.00 -10.75
CA ARG A 103 10.80 4.08 -10.45
C ARG A 103 11.79 4.67 -9.46
N ALA A 104 12.16 5.94 -9.62
CA ALA A 104 13.08 6.62 -8.69
C ALA A 104 12.50 6.68 -7.27
N ASP A 105 11.23 7.07 -7.14
CA ASP A 105 10.49 7.12 -5.88
C ASP A 105 10.44 5.76 -5.18
N LEU A 106 10.20 4.70 -5.96
CA LEU A 106 10.24 3.34 -5.44
C LEU A 106 11.62 3.00 -4.87
N ARG A 107 12.69 3.31 -5.60
CA ARG A 107 14.05 3.00 -5.16
C ARG A 107 14.45 3.78 -3.90
N ILE A 108 14.01 5.03 -3.78
CA ILE A 108 14.16 5.84 -2.57
C ILE A 108 13.44 5.18 -1.40
N LYS A 109 12.16 4.78 -1.57
CA LYS A 109 11.40 4.08 -0.53
C LYS A 109 12.05 2.76 -0.12
N LEU A 110 12.62 1.99 -1.05
CA LEU A 110 13.39 0.79 -0.70
C LEU A 110 14.62 1.13 0.15
N LYS A 111 15.36 2.20 -0.16
CA LYS A 111 16.52 2.59 0.66
C LYS A 111 16.10 2.90 2.10
N PHE A 112 15.01 3.63 2.29
CA PHE A 112 14.46 3.90 3.63
C PHE A 112 14.01 2.63 4.36
N LEU A 113 13.44 1.64 3.65
CA LEU A 113 13.07 0.36 4.26
C LEU A 113 14.29 -0.52 4.62
N ASN A 114 15.42 -0.32 3.93
CA ASN A 114 16.69 -1.00 4.23
C ASN A 114 17.56 -0.20 5.21
N GLN A 115 17.10 0.96 5.67
CA GLN A 115 17.77 1.74 6.70
C GLN A 115 17.70 0.98 8.02
N ASP A 116 18.73 1.12 8.86
CA ASP A 116 18.82 0.37 10.11
C ASP A 116 17.60 0.72 10.99
N PRO A 117 16.78 -0.27 11.40
CA PRO A 117 15.67 -0.03 12.32
C PRO A 117 16.08 0.75 13.58
N LEU A 118 17.32 0.59 14.04
CA LEU A 118 17.84 1.29 15.20
C LEU A 118 18.01 2.80 14.96
N GLU A 119 18.31 3.22 13.74
CA GLU A 119 18.56 4.63 13.40
C GLU A 119 17.29 5.48 13.60
N SER A 120 16.13 4.97 13.17
CA SER A 120 14.83 5.63 13.43
C SER A 120 14.48 5.69 14.92
N PHE A 121 14.84 4.65 15.68
CA PHE A 121 14.59 4.60 17.13
C PHE A 121 15.47 5.60 17.89
N CYS A 122 16.74 5.72 17.51
CA CYS A 122 17.68 6.68 18.09
C CYS A 122 17.36 8.14 17.75
N GLN A 123 16.72 8.39 16.60
CA GLN A 123 16.23 9.72 16.23
C GLN A 123 15.15 10.22 17.21
N GLU A 124 14.29 9.32 17.70
CA GLU A 124 13.18 9.65 18.60
C GLU A 124 13.57 9.52 20.08
N ASN A 125 14.60 8.73 20.40
CA ASN A 125 15.04 8.44 21.77
C ASN A 125 16.58 8.56 21.88
N PRO A 126 17.16 9.77 21.75
CA PRO A 126 18.61 9.96 21.78
C PRO A 126 19.26 9.65 23.15
N GLU A 127 18.47 9.65 24.23
CA GLU A 127 18.95 9.46 25.59
C GLU A 127 19.10 7.99 26.02
N THR A 128 18.55 7.05 25.24
CA THR A 128 18.61 5.61 25.53
C THR A 128 20.04 5.11 25.41
N ASP A 129 20.34 4.05 26.18
CA ASP A 129 21.69 3.49 26.22
C ASP A 129 22.12 2.92 24.85
N GLU A 130 21.17 2.51 24.00
CA GLU A 130 21.48 2.07 22.63
C GLU A 130 21.88 3.22 21.67
N CYS A 131 21.56 4.47 22.02
CA CYS A 131 21.62 5.63 21.13
C CYS A 131 22.49 6.78 21.65
N ARG A 132 22.98 6.69 22.88
CA ARG A 132 23.82 7.72 23.51
C ARG A 132 25.21 7.76 22.86
N ILE A 133 25.49 8.83 22.12
CA ILE A 133 26.81 9.12 21.55
C ILE A 133 27.52 10.14 22.46
N TYR A 134 28.77 9.86 22.85
CA TYR A 134 29.62 10.81 23.56
C TYR A 134 30.58 11.46 22.56
N GLU A 135 30.69 12.79 22.57
CA GLU A 135 31.74 13.51 21.83
C GLU A 135 33.02 13.49 22.68
N ASP A 136 34.11 12.96 22.13
CA ASP A 136 35.44 12.90 22.75
C ASP A 136 36.15 14.28 22.76
#